data_AF-A0A0G0VD84-F1
#
_entry.id   AF-A0A0G0VD84-F1
#
_cell.length_a   1.000
_cell.length_b   1.000
_cell.length_c   1.000
_cell.angle_alpha   90.00
_cell.angle_beta   90.00
_cell.angle_gamma   90.00
#
_symmetry.space_group_name_H-M   'P 1'
#
loop_
_entity.id
_entity.type
_entity.pdbx_description
1 polymer ?
#
loop_
_entity_poly.entity_id
_entity_poly.type
_entity_poly.pdbx_seq_one_letter_code
_entity_poly.pdbx_strand_id
1 'polypeptide(L)'
;METRKIAVACFIGGVLCCTVALLFAPAYWWLGLLSGIAAGVTSGYISYDFREILKAVPVALRAAERRGSSAVNFVEEWLHKPHPFIYLSLFISVVFFSWLMTGKDSFTNHVDPRTGMGIGYELDYMTILLMSIVVFEITGMLVIPYIVASGTVADYCYWSPSPYGDNGLMLWRMSKPRREGDKPAQLTYANVARWFVMGLGVIVLFFIWTIWKYIAIGFWLTLCFFSRFVWHLFKLIHSEKRVLCAIDGTLGGVASYIWLASSATTFAEQTALVIFGGFLGAAFGVANWEIISKRIFHIDAPVNSASA
;
A
#
# COMPACT_ATOMS: atom_id res chain seq x y z
N MET A 1 -21.01 17.99 32.62
CA MET A 1 -19.87 17.17 32.14
C MET A 1 -19.70 17.27 30.63
N GLU A 2 -20.78 17.32 29.85
CA GLU A 2 -20.73 17.44 28.38
C GLU A 2 -19.90 18.61 27.84
N THR A 3 -20.10 19.84 28.36
CA THR A 3 -19.36 21.02 27.90
C THR A 3 -17.84 20.87 28.04
N ARG A 4 -17.37 20.16 29.09
CA ARG A 4 -15.94 19.88 29.27
C ARG A 4 -15.41 18.92 28.22
N LYS A 5 -16.18 17.89 27.85
CA LYS A 5 -15.81 16.95 26.77
C LYS A 5 -15.71 17.67 25.43
N ILE A 6 -16.70 18.50 25.10
CA ILE A 6 -16.72 19.33 23.89
C ILE A 6 -15.48 20.22 23.86
N ALA A 7 -15.22 20.97 24.94
CA ALA A 7 -14.06 21.86 25.02
C ALA A 7 -12.73 21.12 24.79
N VAL A 8 -12.54 19.96 25.43
CA VAL A 8 -11.32 19.16 25.29
C VAL A 8 -11.16 18.60 23.89
N ALA A 9 -12.23 18.07 23.29
CA ALA A 9 -12.17 17.50 21.95
C ALA A 9 -11.89 18.57 20.88
N CYS A 10 -12.55 19.72 20.99
CA CYS A 10 -12.36 20.82 20.06
C CYS A 10 -10.98 21.48 20.27
N PHE A 11 -10.45 21.49 21.50
CA PHE A 11 -9.06 21.89 21.79
C PHE A 11 -8.06 20.99 21.08
N ILE A 12 -8.20 19.66 21.19
CA ILE A 12 -7.31 18.69 20.54
C ILE A 12 -7.38 18.84 19.02
N GLY A 13 -8.58 19.01 18.46
CA GLY A 13 -8.77 19.28 17.04
C GLY A 13 -8.05 20.55 16.56
N GLY A 14 -8.17 21.65 17.31
CA GLY A 14 -7.49 22.90 17.00
C GLY A 14 -5.97 22.81 17.08
N VAL A 15 -5.44 22.17 18.13
CA VAL A 15 -3.99 21.93 18.29
C VAL A 15 -3.45 21.14 17.09
N LEU A 16 -4.05 19.99 16.78
CA LEU A 16 -3.56 19.13 15.71
C LEU A 16 -3.71 19.77 14.34
N CYS A 17 -4.78 20.53 14.10
CA CYS A 17 -4.95 21.31 12.89
C CYS A 17 -3.77 22.29 12.70
N CYS A 18 -3.46 23.10 13.72
CA CYS A 18 -2.36 24.06 13.66
C CYS A 18 -0.99 23.38 13.53
N THR A 19 -0.75 22.30 14.28
CA THR A 19 0.52 21.57 14.22
C THR A 19 0.77 21.02 12.82
N VAL A 20 -0.21 20.33 12.24
CA VAL A 20 -0.07 19.76 10.90
C VAL A 20 0.07 20.86 9.85
N ALA A 21 -0.67 21.98 9.99
CA ALA A 21 -0.53 23.09 9.06
C ALA A 21 0.87 23.72 9.07
N LEU A 22 1.48 23.88 10.25
CA LEU A 22 2.84 24.41 10.38
C LEU A 22 3.92 23.48 9.81
N LEU A 23 3.73 22.15 9.86
CA LEU A 23 4.73 21.19 9.35
C LEU A 23 4.96 21.31 7.83
N PHE A 24 4.02 21.86 7.07
CA PHE A 24 4.14 22.05 5.62
C PHE A 24 4.42 23.51 5.20
N ALA A 25 4.49 24.44 6.16
CA ALA A 25 4.93 25.81 5.93
C ALA A 25 6.47 25.88 5.89
N PRO A 26 7.11 26.72 5.05
CA PRO A 26 6.54 27.86 4.30
C PRO A 26 6.19 27.60 2.83
N ALA A 27 6.74 26.56 2.19
CA ALA A 27 6.64 26.39 0.73
C ALA A 27 5.22 26.00 0.24
N TYR A 28 4.46 25.28 1.06
CA TYR A 28 3.14 24.76 0.68
C TYR A 28 2.09 25.02 1.76
N TRP A 29 1.98 26.29 2.18
CA TRP A 29 1.08 26.72 3.26
C TRP A 29 -0.38 26.28 3.05
N TRP A 30 -0.87 26.25 1.81
CA TRP A 30 -2.23 25.81 1.46
C TRP A 30 -2.40 24.30 1.58
N LEU A 31 -1.39 23.50 1.22
CA LEU A 31 -1.39 22.05 1.44
C LEU A 31 -1.34 21.74 2.93
N GLY A 32 -0.53 22.50 3.69
CA GLY A 32 -0.50 22.44 5.15
C GLY A 32 -1.86 22.73 5.76
N LEU A 33 -2.54 23.78 5.28
CA LEU A 33 -3.87 24.11 5.78
C LEU A 33 -4.89 23.01 5.48
N LEU A 34 -4.88 22.44 4.26
CA LEU A 34 -5.78 21.35 3.89
C LEU A 34 -5.51 20.07 4.69
N SER A 35 -4.25 19.70 4.89
CA SER A 35 -3.87 18.55 5.71
C SER A 35 -4.18 18.80 7.19
N GLY A 36 -4.00 20.03 7.67
CA GLY A 36 -4.40 20.49 8.99
C GLY A 36 -5.91 20.39 9.20
N ILE A 37 -6.74 20.82 8.25
CA ILE A 37 -8.19 20.67 8.29
C ILE A 37 -8.58 19.19 8.40
N ALA A 38 -7.98 18.32 7.56
CA ALA A 38 -8.25 16.89 7.62
C ALA A 38 -7.84 16.27 8.97
N ALA A 39 -6.67 16.64 9.50
CA ALA A 39 -6.19 16.19 10.80
C ALA A 39 -7.03 16.73 11.97
N GLY A 40 -7.43 17.99 11.92
CA GLY A 40 -8.28 18.65 12.92
C GLY A 40 -9.67 18.02 12.98
N VAL A 41 -10.31 17.80 11.83
CA VAL A 41 -11.61 17.14 11.76
C VAL A 41 -11.53 15.72 12.30
N THR A 42 -10.56 14.92 11.83
CA THR A 42 -10.43 13.52 12.27
C THR A 42 -10.11 13.43 13.77
N SER A 43 -9.21 14.25 14.28
CA SER A 43 -8.82 14.20 15.69
C SER A 43 -9.86 14.79 16.64
N GLY A 44 -10.51 15.90 16.28
CA GLY A 44 -11.63 16.47 17.04
C GLY A 44 -12.80 15.48 17.11
N TYR A 45 -13.08 14.81 15.99
CA TYR A 45 -14.11 13.78 15.93
C TYR A 45 -13.77 12.55 16.80
N ILE A 46 -12.51 12.09 16.76
CA ILE A 46 -12.07 10.89 17.50
C ILE A 46 -11.91 11.15 19.01
N SER A 47 -11.51 12.35 19.39
CA SER A 47 -11.20 12.67 20.80
C SER A 47 -12.44 12.82 21.69
N TYR A 48 -13.62 13.11 21.13
CA TYR A 48 -14.85 13.37 21.89
C TYR A 48 -15.28 12.21 22.80
N ASP A 49 -15.26 10.96 22.29
CA ASP A 49 -15.48 9.75 23.11
C ASP A 49 -14.53 8.63 22.66
N PHE A 50 -13.24 8.86 22.87
CA PHE A 50 -12.18 7.93 22.46
C PHE A 50 -12.43 6.48 22.92
N ARG A 51 -12.98 6.29 24.12
CA ARG A 51 -13.31 4.96 24.67
C ARG A 51 -14.37 4.21 23.86
N GLU A 52 -15.37 4.91 23.33
CA GLU A 52 -16.40 4.28 22.50
C GLU A 52 -15.84 3.88 21.14
N ILE A 53 -14.96 4.71 20.59
CA ILE A 53 -14.27 4.41 19.33
C ILE A 53 -13.41 3.16 19.48
N LEU A 54 -12.62 3.05 20.56
CA LEU A 54 -11.82 1.85 20.82
C LEU A 54 -12.67 0.58 20.91
N LYS A 55 -13.90 0.66 21.45
CA LYS A 55 -14.85 -0.46 21.47
C LYS A 55 -15.44 -0.75 20.09
N ALA A 56 -15.63 0.27 19.26
CA ALA A 56 -16.19 0.13 17.91
C ALA A 56 -15.18 -0.42 16.88
N VAL A 57 -13.88 -0.16 17.07
CA VAL A 57 -12.78 -0.62 16.17
C VAL A 57 -12.84 -2.13 15.89
N PRO A 58 -12.86 -3.05 16.87
CA PRO A 58 -12.90 -4.48 16.58
C PRO A 58 -14.20 -4.90 15.87
N VAL A 59 -15.31 -4.20 16.12
CA VAL A 59 -16.60 -4.46 15.45
C VAL A 59 -16.54 -4.03 13.99
N ALA A 60 -16.00 -2.84 13.71
CA ALA A 60 -15.79 -2.33 12.36
C ALA A 60 -14.81 -3.19 11.56
N LEU A 61 -13.74 -3.67 12.20
CA LEU A 61 -12.74 -4.54 11.57
C LEU A 61 -13.36 -5.85 11.09
N ARG A 62 -14.12 -6.53 11.97
CA ARG A 62 -14.86 -7.77 11.61
C ARG A 62 -15.89 -7.53 10.51
N ALA A 63 -16.55 -6.36 10.51
CA ALA A 63 -17.50 -6.00 9.46
C ALA A 63 -16.81 -5.79 8.09
N ALA A 64 -15.64 -5.15 8.08
CA ALA A 64 -14.86 -4.93 6.86
C ALA A 64 -14.33 -6.26 6.29
N GLU A 65 -13.88 -7.16 7.14
CA GLU A 65 -13.34 -8.48 6.78
C GLU A 65 -14.39 -9.39 6.11
N ARG A 66 -15.61 -9.47 6.68
CA ARG A 66 -16.70 -10.31 6.16
C ARG A 66 -17.06 -10.04 4.71
N ARG A 67 -16.85 -8.80 4.24
CA ARG A 67 -17.11 -8.38 2.85
C ARG A 67 -15.85 -8.34 1.97
N GLY A 68 -14.67 -8.40 2.60
CA GLY A 68 -13.38 -8.54 1.94
C GLY A 68 -13.17 -9.93 1.33
N SER A 69 -13.85 -10.94 1.87
CA SER A 69 -13.83 -12.33 1.40
C SER A 69 -13.98 -12.46 -0.11
N SER A 70 -14.87 -11.72 -0.78
CA SER A 70 -14.99 -11.85 -2.25
C SER A 70 -13.75 -11.41 -3.04
N ALA A 71 -13.03 -10.38 -2.57
CA ALA A 71 -11.81 -9.92 -3.24
C ALA A 71 -10.62 -10.80 -2.86
N VAL A 72 -10.57 -11.26 -1.61
CA VAL A 72 -9.60 -12.25 -1.14
C VAL A 72 -9.77 -13.56 -1.90
N ASN A 73 -11.01 -14.06 -2.04
CA ASN A 73 -11.34 -15.26 -2.82
C ASN A 73 -10.94 -15.09 -4.29
N PHE A 74 -11.09 -13.90 -4.88
CA PHE A 74 -10.63 -13.66 -6.25
C PHE A 74 -9.09 -13.73 -6.36
N VAL A 75 -8.37 -13.14 -5.41
CA VAL A 75 -6.90 -13.22 -5.36
C VAL A 75 -6.45 -14.65 -5.07
N GLU A 76 -7.13 -15.35 -4.17
CA GLU A 76 -6.89 -16.73 -3.83
C GLU A 76 -7.15 -17.67 -5.01
N GLU A 77 -8.25 -17.47 -5.75
CA GLU A 77 -8.55 -18.20 -6.99
C GLU A 77 -7.51 -17.90 -8.09
N TRP A 78 -7.05 -16.65 -8.16
CA TRP A 78 -5.98 -16.26 -9.08
C TRP A 78 -4.64 -16.92 -8.70
N LEU A 79 -4.28 -16.97 -7.42
CA LEU A 79 -3.07 -17.64 -6.92
C LEU A 79 -3.15 -19.18 -7.03
N HIS A 80 -4.35 -19.76 -6.92
CA HIS A 80 -4.57 -21.19 -7.09
C HIS A 80 -4.52 -21.64 -8.56
N LYS A 81 -4.73 -20.73 -9.52
CA LYS A 81 -4.57 -21.05 -10.94
C LYS A 81 -3.09 -21.26 -11.22
N PRO A 82 -2.68 -22.46 -11.67
CA PRO A 82 -1.28 -22.77 -11.77
C PRO A 82 -0.64 -21.90 -12.86
N HIS A 83 0.11 -20.87 -12.47
CA HIS A 83 0.94 -20.09 -13.38
C HIS A 83 2.23 -20.86 -13.66
N PRO A 84 2.41 -21.48 -14.85
CA PRO A 84 3.54 -22.38 -15.12
C PRO A 84 4.90 -21.72 -14.86
N PHE A 85 4.98 -20.40 -14.98
CA PHE A 85 6.17 -19.62 -14.69
C PHE A 85 6.54 -19.56 -13.20
N ILE A 86 5.55 -19.51 -12.30
CA ILE A 86 5.78 -19.46 -10.85
C ILE A 86 6.24 -20.83 -10.32
N TYR A 87 5.67 -21.94 -10.80
CA TYR A 87 6.10 -23.27 -10.36
C TYR A 87 7.47 -23.63 -10.90
N LEU A 88 7.77 -23.27 -12.15
CA LEU A 88 9.08 -23.52 -12.73
C LEU A 88 10.17 -22.75 -12.00
N SER A 89 9.94 -21.47 -11.72
CA SER A 89 10.91 -20.66 -10.97
C SER A 89 11.04 -21.16 -9.52
N LEU A 90 9.93 -21.54 -8.87
CA LEU A 90 9.95 -22.04 -7.49
C LEU A 90 10.66 -23.39 -7.40
N PHE A 91 10.43 -24.30 -8.36
CA PHE A 91 11.15 -25.57 -8.47
C PHE A 91 12.65 -25.35 -8.63
N ILE A 92 13.06 -24.48 -9.54
CA ILE A 92 14.48 -24.15 -9.77
C ILE A 92 15.11 -23.54 -8.51
N SER A 93 14.40 -22.65 -7.81
CA SER A 93 14.89 -22.10 -6.55
C SER A 93 15.02 -23.12 -5.44
N VAL A 94 14.07 -24.04 -5.32
CA VAL A 94 14.17 -25.12 -4.33
C VAL A 94 15.36 -26.02 -4.64
N VAL A 95 15.60 -26.35 -5.91
CA VAL A 95 16.77 -27.15 -6.33
C VAL A 95 18.07 -26.40 -6.03
N PHE A 96 18.15 -25.11 -6.36
CA PHE A 96 19.34 -24.30 -6.14
C PHE A 96 19.61 -24.03 -4.64
N PHE A 97 18.56 -23.74 -3.87
CA PHE A 97 18.64 -23.60 -2.42
C PHE A 97 19.07 -24.90 -1.76
N SER A 98 18.52 -26.05 -2.19
CA SER A 98 18.93 -27.36 -1.71
C SER A 98 20.41 -27.64 -2.02
N TRP A 99 20.88 -27.29 -3.22
CA TRP A 99 22.29 -27.40 -3.60
C TRP A 99 23.20 -26.55 -2.72
N LEU A 100 22.84 -25.29 -2.47
CA LEU A 100 23.57 -24.39 -1.56
C LEU A 100 23.62 -24.95 -0.12
N MET A 101 22.50 -25.48 0.36
CA MET A 101 22.43 -26.08 1.70
C MET A 101 23.28 -27.34 1.81
N THR A 102 23.31 -28.20 0.80
CA THR A 102 24.20 -29.39 0.78
C THR A 102 25.69 -29.03 0.67
N GLY A 103 26.02 -27.90 0.02
CA GLY A 103 27.40 -27.38 0.00
C GLY A 103 27.89 -26.92 1.38
N LYS A 104 26.98 -26.56 2.29
CA LYS A 104 27.30 -26.03 3.63
C LYS A 104 27.91 -27.07 4.57
N ASP A 105 27.52 -28.34 4.44
CA ASP A 105 28.11 -29.45 5.22
C ASP A 105 29.58 -29.69 4.83
N SER A 106 29.97 -29.32 3.61
CA SER A 106 31.36 -29.40 3.17
C SER A 106 32.21 -28.24 3.73
N PHE A 107 31.61 -27.08 4.01
CA PHE A 107 32.29 -25.88 4.52
C PHE A 107 32.41 -25.85 6.05
N THR A 108 31.40 -26.38 6.76
CA THR A 108 31.36 -26.40 8.23
C THR A 108 32.38 -27.35 8.87
N ASN A 109 32.84 -28.37 8.14
CA ASN A 109 33.89 -29.27 8.61
C ASN A 109 35.30 -28.64 8.70
N HIS A 110 35.48 -27.37 8.32
CA HIS A 110 36.79 -26.68 8.36
C HIS A 110 36.88 -25.53 9.39
N VAL A 111 35.82 -25.27 10.17
CA VAL A 111 35.80 -24.15 11.12
C VAL A 111 35.93 -24.65 12.55
N ASP A 112 37.02 -24.26 13.22
CA ASP A 112 37.37 -24.68 14.58
C ASP A 112 36.29 -24.25 15.60
N PRO A 113 35.65 -25.19 16.33
CA PRO A 113 34.55 -24.92 17.26
C PRO A 113 34.90 -24.01 18.43
N ARG A 114 36.18 -23.64 18.63
CA ARG A 114 36.62 -22.80 19.75
C ARG A 114 36.40 -21.30 19.58
N THR A 115 36.07 -20.82 18.37
CA THR A 115 36.01 -19.37 18.08
C THR A 115 34.65 -18.70 18.28
N GLY A 116 33.70 -19.35 18.95
CA GLY A 116 32.53 -18.69 19.57
C GLY A 116 31.81 -17.67 18.68
N MET A 117 31.17 -18.12 17.60
CA MET A 117 30.38 -17.24 16.73
C MET A 117 28.95 -17.75 16.56
N GLY A 118 28.04 -17.30 17.44
CA GLY A 118 26.59 -17.43 17.22
C GLY A 118 26.05 -16.47 16.15
N ILE A 119 26.76 -15.38 15.86
CA ILE A 119 26.31 -14.31 14.94
C ILE A 119 26.64 -14.63 13.47
N GLY A 120 27.71 -15.39 13.22
CA GLY A 120 28.12 -15.76 11.85
C GLY A 120 27.08 -16.63 11.13
N TYR A 121 26.40 -17.51 11.87
CA TYR A 121 25.41 -18.42 11.28
C TYR A 121 24.16 -17.69 10.76
N GLU A 122 23.66 -16.68 11.48
CA GLU A 122 22.48 -15.92 11.03
C GLU A 122 22.79 -15.05 9.79
N LEU A 123 23.99 -14.47 9.72
CA LEU A 123 24.45 -13.73 8.53
C LEU A 123 24.61 -14.65 7.31
N ASP A 124 25.10 -15.87 7.50
CA ASP A 124 25.20 -16.86 6.42
C ASP A 124 23.81 -17.27 5.91
N TYR A 125 22.83 -17.47 6.78
CA TYR A 125 21.45 -17.79 6.36
C TYR A 125 20.81 -16.65 5.57
N MET A 126 20.98 -15.40 6.02
CA MET A 126 20.50 -14.23 5.29
C MET A 126 21.19 -14.10 3.92
N THR A 127 22.49 -14.36 3.84
CA THR A 127 23.27 -14.28 2.59
C THR A 127 22.86 -15.38 1.61
N ILE A 128 22.67 -16.61 2.08
CA ILE A 128 22.21 -17.75 1.26
C ILE A 128 20.77 -17.50 0.76
N LEU A 129 19.89 -16.99 1.61
CA LEU A 129 18.52 -16.63 1.22
C LEU A 129 18.54 -15.55 0.14
N LEU A 130 19.32 -14.48 0.33
CA LEU A 130 19.44 -13.40 -0.66
C LEU A 130 19.98 -13.94 -2.00
N MET A 131 21.01 -14.78 -1.97
CA MET A 131 21.58 -15.41 -3.17
C MET A 131 20.58 -16.34 -3.87
N SER A 132 19.75 -17.08 -3.13
CA SER A 132 18.70 -17.91 -3.72
C SER A 132 17.61 -17.11 -4.42
N ILE A 133 17.22 -15.94 -3.87
CA ILE A 133 16.30 -15.00 -4.53
C ILE A 133 16.93 -14.43 -5.81
N VAL A 134 18.20 -14.05 -5.76
CA VAL A 134 18.92 -13.56 -6.94
C VAL A 134 19.00 -14.64 -8.02
N VAL A 135 19.21 -15.91 -7.65
CA VAL A 135 19.23 -17.00 -8.63
C VAL A 135 17.84 -17.39 -9.13
N PHE A 136 16.79 -17.25 -8.33
CA PHE A 136 15.39 -17.33 -8.82
C PHE A 136 15.15 -16.31 -9.94
N GLU A 137 15.53 -15.05 -9.67
CA GLU A 137 15.41 -13.94 -10.60
C GLU A 137 16.23 -14.20 -11.88
N ILE A 138 17.51 -14.55 -11.75
CA ILE A 138 18.41 -14.83 -12.89
C ILE A 138 17.93 -16.04 -13.69
N THR A 139 17.48 -17.12 -13.04
CA THR A 139 17.05 -18.31 -13.78
C THR A 139 15.70 -18.06 -14.45
N GLY A 140 14.80 -17.30 -13.83
CA GLY A 140 13.63 -16.74 -14.52
C GLY A 140 14.04 -15.89 -15.73
N MET A 141 15.07 -15.05 -15.58
CA MET A 141 15.63 -14.23 -16.67
C MET A 141 16.34 -15.03 -17.76
N LEU A 142 16.78 -16.28 -17.54
CA LEU A 142 17.45 -17.11 -18.55
C LEU A 142 16.50 -18.11 -19.21
N VAL A 143 15.55 -18.65 -18.46
CA VAL A 143 14.56 -19.61 -18.97
C VAL A 143 13.54 -18.92 -19.87
N ILE A 144 13.11 -17.69 -19.55
CA ILE A 144 12.18 -16.94 -20.41
C ILE A 144 12.79 -16.63 -21.80
N PRO A 145 14.00 -16.06 -21.95
CA PRO A 145 14.60 -15.85 -23.25
C PRO A 145 15.01 -17.17 -23.89
N TYR A 146 15.36 -18.22 -23.13
CA TYR A 146 15.56 -19.55 -23.72
C TYR A 146 14.26 -20.10 -24.31
N ILE A 147 13.10 -19.93 -23.65
CA ILE A 147 11.79 -20.34 -24.17
C ILE A 147 11.36 -19.46 -25.34
N VAL A 148 11.62 -18.15 -25.29
CA VAL A 148 11.30 -17.23 -26.40
C VAL A 148 12.23 -17.47 -27.59
N ALA A 149 13.52 -17.67 -27.36
CA ALA A 149 14.51 -18.01 -28.39
C ALA A 149 14.28 -19.41 -28.93
N SER A 150 13.96 -20.41 -28.10
CA SER A 150 13.60 -21.75 -28.55
C SER A 150 12.23 -21.78 -29.22
N GLY A 151 11.30 -20.89 -28.86
CA GLY A 151 10.03 -20.69 -29.56
C GLY A 151 10.21 -20.04 -30.93
N THR A 152 11.09 -19.05 -31.06
CA THR A 152 11.44 -18.45 -32.36
C THR A 152 12.34 -19.35 -33.21
N VAL A 153 13.24 -20.12 -32.59
CA VAL A 153 14.04 -21.17 -33.23
C VAL A 153 13.16 -22.36 -33.58
N ALA A 154 12.15 -22.73 -32.79
CA ALA A 154 11.17 -23.75 -33.14
C ALA A 154 10.25 -23.27 -34.26
N ASP A 155 9.82 -22.01 -34.25
CA ASP A 155 9.16 -21.38 -35.40
C ASP A 155 10.07 -21.35 -36.64
N TYR A 156 11.39 -21.36 -36.48
CA TYR A 156 12.33 -21.47 -37.59
C TYR A 156 12.60 -22.92 -38.04
N CYS A 157 12.70 -23.85 -37.09
CA CYS A 157 13.14 -25.23 -37.29
C CYS A 157 11.98 -26.21 -37.54
N TYR A 158 10.80 -25.97 -36.94
CA TYR A 158 9.60 -26.80 -37.09
C TYR A 158 8.56 -26.21 -38.05
N TRP A 159 8.58 -24.89 -38.30
CA TRP A 159 7.66 -24.23 -39.24
C TRP A 159 8.32 -23.75 -40.53
N SER A 160 9.58 -24.15 -40.77
CA SER A 160 9.99 -24.39 -42.14
C SER A 160 9.02 -25.43 -42.70
N PRO A 161 8.32 -25.18 -43.82
CA PRO A 161 7.46 -26.19 -44.43
C PRO A 161 8.30 -27.46 -44.57
N SER A 162 7.90 -28.50 -43.83
CA SER A 162 8.40 -29.83 -44.05
C SER A 162 8.29 -30.09 -45.55
N PRO A 163 9.36 -30.48 -46.26
CA PRO A 163 9.25 -30.94 -47.64
C PRO A 163 8.41 -32.23 -47.74
N TYR A 164 7.99 -32.81 -46.61
CA TYR A 164 7.11 -33.96 -46.52
C TYR A 164 5.69 -33.52 -46.08
N GLY A 165 4.83 -33.35 -47.08
CA GLY A 165 3.43 -33.78 -47.15
C GLY A 165 2.45 -33.40 -46.04
N ASP A 166 1.59 -32.43 -46.35
CA ASP A 166 0.12 -32.26 -46.14
C ASP A 166 -0.71 -33.00 -45.07
N ASN A 167 -0.18 -33.89 -44.24
CA ASN A 167 -0.99 -34.57 -43.25
C ASN A 167 -0.92 -33.83 -41.91
N GLY A 168 -1.88 -32.92 -41.78
CA GLY A 168 -1.93 -31.89 -40.76
C GLY A 168 -1.92 -32.37 -39.31
N LEU A 169 -1.31 -31.53 -38.48
CA LEU A 169 -1.96 -31.16 -37.23
C LEU A 169 -1.86 -29.64 -37.08
N MET A 170 -3.03 -29.03 -37.21
CA MET A 170 -3.35 -27.63 -36.97
C MET A 170 -2.83 -27.14 -35.60
N LEU A 171 -1.65 -26.51 -35.55
CA LEU A 171 -1.36 -25.50 -34.52
C LEU A 171 -1.77 -24.13 -35.06
N TRP A 172 -3.06 -23.84 -34.95
CA TRP A 172 -3.61 -22.57 -35.40
C TRP A 172 -3.18 -21.40 -34.48
N ARG A 173 -2.75 -20.31 -35.14
CA ARG A 173 -3.19 -18.93 -34.89
C ARG A 173 -2.38 -18.04 -33.92
N MET A 174 -1.10 -17.81 -34.21
CA MET A 174 -0.45 -16.52 -33.89
C MET A 174 0.38 -15.90 -35.03
N SER A 175 0.53 -16.56 -36.18
CA SER A 175 1.18 -15.91 -37.32
C SER A 175 0.17 -15.01 -38.04
N LYS A 176 0.44 -13.71 -38.08
CA LYS A 176 -0.11 -12.88 -39.16
C LYS A 176 0.26 -13.60 -40.48
N PRO A 177 -0.67 -13.77 -41.43
CA PRO A 177 -0.35 -14.40 -42.70
C PRO A 177 0.84 -13.69 -43.30
N ARG A 178 1.91 -14.45 -43.52
CA ARG A 178 3.14 -13.95 -44.14
C ARG A 178 2.73 -13.28 -45.45
N ARG A 179 3.12 -12.02 -45.68
CA ARG A 179 2.83 -11.40 -46.97
C ARG A 179 3.62 -12.18 -48.02
N GLU A 180 2.97 -12.54 -49.12
CA GLU A 180 3.67 -13.13 -50.28
C GLU A 180 4.84 -12.21 -50.64
N GLY A 181 6.07 -12.72 -50.51
CA GLY A 181 7.30 -11.98 -50.76
C GLY A 181 8.22 -11.76 -49.55
N ASP A 182 7.77 -12.01 -48.31
CA ASP A 182 8.63 -11.92 -47.14
C ASP A 182 9.68 -13.05 -47.16
N LYS A 183 10.93 -12.68 -47.48
CA LYS A 183 12.07 -13.60 -47.44
C LYS A 183 12.31 -14.06 -45.99
N PRO A 184 12.69 -15.34 -45.76
CA PRO A 184 13.14 -15.78 -44.44
C PRO A 184 14.32 -14.92 -43.98
N ALA A 185 14.28 -14.45 -42.73
CA ALA A 185 15.39 -13.77 -42.11
C ALA A 185 16.65 -14.66 -42.19
N GLN A 186 17.76 -14.12 -42.69
CA GLN A 186 19.00 -14.88 -42.75
C GLN A 186 19.54 -15.10 -41.34
N LEU A 187 20.07 -16.29 -41.08
CA LEU A 187 20.66 -16.65 -39.78
C LEU A 187 22.06 -16.03 -39.66
N THR A 188 22.12 -14.71 -39.48
CA THR A 188 23.36 -13.95 -39.28
C THR A 188 23.56 -13.65 -37.79
N TYR A 189 24.82 -13.55 -37.34
CA TYR A 189 25.13 -13.19 -35.95
C TYR A 189 24.47 -11.88 -35.50
N ALA A 190 24.32 -10.91 -36.41
CA ALA A 190 23.63 -9.66 -36.14
C ALA A 190 22.14 -9.85 -35.82
N ASN A 191 21.46 -10.75 -36.55
CA ASN A 191 20.06 -11.07 -36.28
C ASN A 191 19.87 -11.82 -34.97
N VAL A 192 20.78 -12.75 -34.65
CA VAL A 192 20.79 -13.46 -33.35
C VAL A 192 20.97 -12.48 -32.20
N ALA A 193 21.94 -11.57 -32.29
CA ALA A 193 22.16 -10.53 -31.27
C ALA A 193 20.93 -9.62 -31.12
N ARG A 194 20.31 -9.20 -32.23
CA ARG A 194 19.08 -8.39 -32.22
C ARG A 194 17.93 -9.12 -31.53
N TRP A 195 17.70 -10.39 -31.83
CA TRP A 195 16.63 -11.18 -31.21
C TRP A 195 16.88 -11.40 -29.72
N PHE A 196 18.14 -11.63 -29.32
CA PHE A 196 18.52 -11.72 -27.92
C PHE A 196 18.20 -10.43 -27.16
N VAL A 197 18.58 -9.26 -27.70
CA VAL A 197 18.28 -7.96 -27.10
C VAL A 197 16.77 -7.69 -27.03
N MET A 198 16.01 -8.07 -28.06
CA MET A 198 14.53 -7.99 -28.03
C MET A 198 13.94 -8.89 -26.95
N GLY A 199 14.44 -10.11 -26.78
CA GLY A 199 14.06 -11.02 -25.71
C GLY A 199 14.30 -10.42 -24.32
N LEU A 200 15.49 -9.85 -24.10
CA LEU A 200 15.82 -9.12 -22.86
C LEU A 200 14.86 -7.95 -22.60
N GLY A 201 14.53 -7.16 -23.62
CA GLY A 201 13.58 -6.06 -23.48
C GLY A 201 12.17 -6.52 -23.05
N VAL A 202 11.68 -7.61 -23.64
CA VAL A 202 10.38 -8.21 -23.28
C VAL A 202 10.38 -8.70 -21.83
N ILE A 203 11.49 -9.29 -21.37
CA ILE A 203 11.64 -9.76 -19.99
C ILE A 203 11.58 -8.60 -19.01
N VAL A 204 12.37 -7.55 -19.23
CA VAL A 204 12.38 -6.35 -18.38
C VAL A 204 10.98 -5.75 -18.29
N LEU A 205 10.29 -5.60 -19.43
CA LEU A 205 8.91 -5.10 -19.46
C LEU A 205 7.94 -6.00 -18.70
N PHE A 206 8.07 -7.32 -18.82
CA PHE A 206 7.24 -8.27 -18.08
C PHE A 206 7.43 -8.16 -16.57
N PHE A 207 8.67 -7.99 -16.09
CA PHE A 207 8.94 -7.81 -14.66
C PHE A 207 8.40 -6.47 -14.14
N ILE A 208 8.67 -5.37 -14.84
CA ILE A 208 8.14 -4.06 -14.47
C ILE A 208 6.61 -4.11 -14.43
N TRP A 209 5.98 -4.72 -15.44
CA TRP A 209 4.53 -4.92 -15.46
C TRP A 209 4.05 -5.75 -14.28
N THR A 210 4.70 -6.87 -14.01
CA THR A 210 4.27 -7.82 -12.97
C THR A 210 4.40 -7.21 -11.58
N ILE A 211 5.55 -6.58 -11.28
CA ILE A 211 5.79 -5.85 -10.02
C ILE A 211 4.77 -4.72 -9.88
N TRP A 212 4.59 -3.91 -10.92
CA TRP A 212 3.60 -2.83 -10.93
C TRP A 212 2.19 -3.37 -10.65
N LYS A 213 1.80 -4.50 -11.25
CA LYS A 213 0.49 -5.11 -11.04
C LYS A 213 0.30 -5.57 -9.59
N TYR A 214 1.31 -6.18 -8.97
CA TYR A 214 1.24 -6.57 -7.56
C TYR A 214 1.14 -5.37 -6.63
N ILE A 215 1.95 -4.33 -6.86
CA ILE A 215 1.91 -3.10 -6.08
C ILE A 215 0.56 -2.41 -6.25
N ALA A 216 0.07 -2.26 -7.48
CA ALA A 216 -1.20 -1.61 -7.78
C ALA A 216 -2.39 -2.39 -7.19
N ILE A 217 -2.42 -3.72 -7.35
CA ILE A 217 -3.49 -4.56 -6.78
C ILE A 217 -3.42 -4.55 -5.25
N GLY A 218 -2.24 -4.72 -4.66
CA GLY A 218 -2.07 -4.70 -3.21
C GLY A 218 -2.47 -3.36 -2.60
N PHE A 219 -2.05 -2.26 -3.21
CA PHE A 219 -2.44 -0.91 -2.83
C PHE A 219 -3.95 -0.71 -2.96
N TRP A 220 -4.55 -1.11 -4.09
CA TRP A 220 -5.99 -1.01 -4.32
C TRP A 220 -6.82 -1.80 -3.30
N LEU A 221 -6.40 -3.04 -3.00
CA LEU A 221 -7.06 -3.89 -2.00
C LEU A 221 -6.95 -3.29 -0.60
N THR A 222 -5.77 -2.76 -0.24
CA THR A 222 -5.54 -2.07 1.03
C THR A 222 -6.43 -0.82 1.14
N LEU A 223 -6.53 -0.03 0.07
CA LEU A 223 -7.39 1.15 0.01
C LEU A 223 -8.88 0.78 0.11
N CYS A 224 -9.31 -0.28 -0.58
CA CYS A 224 -10.68 -0.81 -0.50
C CYS A 224 -11.00 -1.33 0.91
N PHE A 225 -10.06 -2.04 1.54
CA PHE A 225 -10.22 -2.51 2.91
C PHE A 225 -10.32 -1.33 3.89
N PHE A 226 -9.39 -0.38 3.79
CA PHE A 226 -9.34 0.78 4.68
C PHE A 226 -10.56 1.67 4.52
N SER A 227 -10.99 1.95 3.29
CA SER A 227 -12.21 2.74 3.04
C SER A 227 -13.46 2.07 3.62
N ARG A 228 -13.59 0.75 3.50
CA ARG A 228 -14.69 -0.01 4.13
C ARG A 228 -14.61 0.02 5.65
N PHE A 229 -13.42 -0.19 6.21
CA PHE A 229 -13.19 -0.11 7.64
C PHE A 229 -13.57 1.27 8.18
N VAL A 230 -13.09 2.35 7.56
CA VAL A 230 -13.43 3.73 7.91
C VAL A 230 -14.92 3.98 7.78
N TRP A 231 -15.57 3.49 6.72
CA TRP A 231 -17.02 3.62 6.55
C TRP A 231 -17.81 2.91 7.65
N HIS A 232 -17.44 1.68 7.98
CA HIS A 232 -18.09 0.93 9.06
C HIS A 232 -17.85 1.57 10.42
N LEU A 233 -16.62 2.02 10.68
CA LEU A 233 -16.27 2.73 11.89
C LEU A 233 -17.08 4.02 12.00
N PHE A 234 -17.09 4.83 10.95
CA PHE A 234 -17.89 6.06 10.86
C PHE A 234 -19.35 5.78 11.17
N LYS A 235 -19.98 4.81 10.49
CA LYS A 235 -21.39 4.46 10.71
C LYS A 235 -21.69 4.06 12.15
N LEU A 236 -20.75 3.37 12.84
CA LEU A 236 -20.93 2.95 14.23
C LEU A 236 -20.79 4.11 15.23
N ILE A 237 -19.91 5.05 14.94
CA ILE A 237 -19.55 6.13 15.87
C ILE A 237 -20.17 7.48 15.51
N HIS A 238 -20.96 7.53 14.42
CA HIS A 238 -21.56 8.76 13.92
C HIS A 238 -22.50 9.38 14.92
N SER A 239 -22.22 10.64 15.25
CA SER A 239 -23.05 11.47 16.11
C SER A 239 -22.90 12.92 15.66
N GLU A 240 -24.02 13.62 15.55
CA GLU A 240 -24.07 15.04 15.13
C GLU A 240 -23.18 15.92 16.04
N LYS A 241 -23.13 15.61 17.34
CA LYS A 241 -22.29 16.32 18.31
C LYS A 241 -20.79 16.21 18.00
N ARG A 242 -20.34 15.04 17.54
CA ARG A 242 -18.94 14.79 17.18
C ARG A 242 -18.55 15.56 15.92
N VAL A 243 -19.47 15.61 14.96
CA VAL A 243 -19.27 16.38 13.72
C VAL A 243 -19.17 17.88 14.03
N LEU A 244 -20.05 18.41 14.87
CA LEU A 244 -20.01 19.82 15.29
C LEU A 244 -18.68 20.14 15.97
N CYS A 245 -18.24 19.36 16.95
CA CYS A 245 -16.98 19.65 17.63
C CYS A 245 -15.75 19.49 16.71
N ALA A 246 -15.78 18.55 15.77
CA ALA A 246 -14.74 18.42 14.76
C ALA A 246 -14.64 19.67 13.88
N ILE A 247 -15.78 20.23 13.46
CA ILE A 247 -15.85 21.46 12.68
C ILE A 247 -15.36 22.65 13.52
N ASP A 248 -15.86 22.83 14.74
CA ASP A 248 -15.51 23.97 15.59
C ASP A 248 -14.02 23.97 15.98
N GLY A 249 -13.48 22.80 16.34
CA GLY A 249 -12.05 22.63 16.61
C GLY A 249 -11.19 22.99 15.40
N THR A 250 -11.62 22.56 14.21
CA THR A 250 -10.92 22.87 12.95
C THR A 250 -10.99 24.36 12.61
N LEU A 251 -12.16 24.99 12.77
CA LEU A 251 -12.33 26.43 12.56
C LEU A 251 -11.41 27.23 13.49
N GLY A 252 -11.26 26.82 14.75
CA GLY A 252 -10.33 27.44 15.69
C GLY A 252 -8.87 27.32 15.25
N GLY A 253 -8.47 26.14 14.77
CA GLY A 253 -7.12 25.91 14.24
C GLY A 253 -6.84 26.72 12.96
N VAL A 254 -7.80 26.74 12.02
CA VAL A 254 -7.70 27.52 10.77
C VAL A 254 -7.62 29.02 11.07
N ALA A 255 -8.48 29.53 11.96
CA ALA A 255 -8.48 30.94 12.34
C ALA A 255 -7.15 31.35 12.99
N SER A 256 -6.64 30.55 13.94
CA SER A 256 -5.33 30.78 14.56
C SER A 256 -4.21 30.79 13.54
N TYR A 257 -4.18 29.80 12.65
CA TYR A 257 -3.15 29.68 11.63
C TYR A 257 -3.16 30.88 10.65
N ILE A 258 -4.32 31.23 10.09
CA ILE A 258 -4.42 32.35 9.14
C ILE A 258 -4.02 33.67 9.80
N TRP A 259 -4.41 33.89 11.06
CA TRP A 259 -4.14 35.14 11.74
C TRP A 259 -2.69 35.26 12.21
N LEU A 260 -2.15 34.22 12.86
CA LEU A 260 -0.90 34.32 13.61
C LEU A 260 0.30 33.67 12.90
N ALA A 261 0.12 32.82 11.90
CA ALA A 261 1.25 32.06 11.33
C ALA A 261 2.28 32.94 10.64
N SER A 262 1.87 34.07 10.06
CA SER A 262 2.78 35.04 9.44
C SER A 262 3.73 35.70 10.44
N SER A 263 3.35 35.74 11.72
CA SER A 263 4.13 36.36 12.80
C SER A 263 5.00 35.37 13.57
N ALA A 264 4.77 34.06 13.41
CA ALA A 264 5.43 33.02 14.19
C ALA A 264 6.71 32.50 13.52
N THR A 265 7.84 33.15 13.82
CA THR A 265 9.16 32.83 13.25
C THR A 265 9.98 31.90 14.14
N THR A 266 9.79 31.97 15.46
CA THR A 266 10.52 31.16 16.43
C THR A 266 9.73 29.94 16.86
N PHE A 267 10.42 28.90 17.36
CA PHE A 267 9.76 27.69 17.90
C PHE A 267 8.79 28.01 19.05
N ALA A 268 9.12 28.99 19.89
CA ALA A 268 8.26 29.42 20.98
C ALA A 268 6.97 30.08 20.46
N GLU A 269 7.06 30.95 19.45
CA GLU A 269 5.89 31.57 18.81
C GLU A 269 5.03 30.53 18.09
N GLN A 270 5.65 29.57 17.40
CA GLN A 270 4.92 28.46 16.75
C GLN A 270 4.19 27.59 17.77
N THR A 271 4.83 27.28 18.90
CA THR A 271 4.20 26.53 19.99
C THR A 271 3.03 27.32 20.60
N ALA A 272 3.21 28.62 20.82
CA ALA A 272 2.14 29.50 21.29
C ALA A 272 0.96 29.55 20.32
N LEU A 273 1.21 29.64 19.00
CA LEU A 273 0.19 29.59 17.96
C LEU A 273 -0.61 28.30 17.98
N VAL A 274 0.06 27.15 18.12
CA VAL A 274 -0.59 25.83 18.22
C VAL A 274 -1.50 25.76 19.44
N ILE A 275 -1.00 26.18 20.61
CA ILE A 275 -1.77 26.21 21.85
C ILE A 275 -2.97 27.16 21.72
N PHE A 276 -2.77 28.32 21.10
CA PHE A 276 -3.82 29.30 20.85
C PHE A 276 -4.90 28.77 19.89
N GLY A 277 -4.50 28.02 18.86
CA GLY A 277 -5.44 27.30 17.98
C GLY A 277 -6.31 26.31 18.74
N GLY A 278 -5.72 25.60 19.71
CA GLY A 278 -6.48 24.78 20.64
C GLY A 278 -7.49 25.57 21.45
N PHE A 279 -7.08 26.68 22.08
CA PHE A 279 -7.99 27.51 22.88
C PHE A 279 -9.12 28.11 22.05
N LEU A 280 -8.84 28.60 20.84
CA LEU A 280 -9.88 29.09 19.92
C LEU A 280 -10.85 27.98 19.53
N GLY A 281 -10.34 26.77 19.23
CA GLY A 281 -11.19 25.62 18.95
C GLY A 281 -12.11 25.27 20.12
N ALA A 282 -11.58 25.26 21.34
CA ALA A 282 -12.37 25.05 22.56
C ALA A 282 -13.43 26.14 22.77
N ALA A 283 -13.07 27.41 22.56
CA ALA A 283 -13.98 28.55 22.71
C ALA A 283 -15.13 28.48 21.70
N PHE A 284 -14.83 28.21 20.42
CA PHE A 284 -15.86 28.03 19.40
C PHE A 284 -16.76 26.83 19.69
N GLY A 285 -16.20 25.70 20.10
CA GLY A 285 -17.01 24.52 20.46
C GLY A 285 -17.96 24.78 21.62
N VAL A 286 -17.50 25.44 22.68
CA VAL A 286 -18.34 25.79 23.84
C VAL A 286 -19.39 26.83 23.46
N ALA A 287 -19.01 27.85 22.70
CA ALA A 287 -19.94 28.89 22.26
C ALA A 287 -21.03 28.32 21.34
N ASN A 288 -20.67 27.48 20.37
CA ASN A 288 -21.60 26.82 19.47
C ASN A 288 -22.58 25.92 20.25
N TRP A 289 -22.07 25.16 21.23
CA TRP A 289 -22.92 24.34 22.10
C TRP A 289 -23.90 25.17 22.94
N GLU A 290 -23.42 26.17 23.68
CA GLU A 290 -24.26 26.95 24.61
C GLU A 290 -25.20 27.93 23.89
N ILE A 291 -24.81 28.46 22.73
CA ILE A 291 -25.63 29.42 21.99
C ILE A 291 -26.54 28.68 21.00
N ILE A 292 -25.96 27.93 20.07
CA ILE A 292 -26.73 27.37 18.95
C ILE A 292 -27.48 26.12 19.40
N SER A 293 -26.79 25.13 19.98
CA SER A 293 -27.43 23.84 20.31
C SER A 293 -28.47 24.00 21.42
N LYS A 294 -28.12 24.74 22.49
CA LYS A 294 -28.99 24.87 23.67
C LYS A 294 -30.07 25.94 23.54
N ARG A 295 -29.76 27.14 23.03
CA ARG A 295 -30.74 28.24 23.00
C ARG A 295 -31.57 28.29 21.73
N ILE A 296 -30.99 27.96 20.58
CA ILE A 296 -31.70 28.05 19.30
C ILE A 296 -32.45 26.74 19.05
N PHE A 297 -31.73 25.61 19.06
CA PHE A 297 -32.32 24.31 18.73
C PHE A 297 -33.01 23.61 19.88
N HIS A 298 -32.90 24.13 21.12
CA HIS A 298 -33.49 23.52 22.31
C HIS A 298 -33.15 22.02 22.45
N ILE A 299 -31.93 21.64 22.04
CA ILE A 299 -31.44 20.27 22.20
C ILE A 299 -31.09 20.13 23.68
N ASP A 300 -32.06 19.72 24.49
CA ASP A 300 -31.82 19.43 25.89
C ASP A 300 -30.77 18.32 25.98
N ALA A 301 -29.82 18.48 26.91
CA ALA A 301 -28.95 17.37 27.29
C ALA A 301 -29.90 16.22 27.68
N PRO A 302 -29.72 15.00 27.13
CA PRO A 302 -30.61 13.90 27.44
C PRO A 302 -30.70 13.81 28.96
N VAL A 303 -31.88 14.17 29.48
CA VAL A 303 -32.18 14.09 30.91
C VAL A 303 -31.95 12.63 31.21
N ASN A 304 -30.87 12.33 31.94
CA ASN A 304 -30.45 10.97 32.29
C ASN A 304 -31.71 10.15 32.52
N SER A 305 -32.09 9.32 31.54
CA SER A 305 -33.24 8.44 31.67
C SER A 305 -32.87 7.56 32.84
N ALA A 306 -33.50 7.86 33.97
CA ALA A 306 -33.17 7.34 35.27
C ALA A 306 -33.10 5.82 35.20
N SER A 307 -32.05 5.27 35.82
CA SER A 307 -32.05 3.96 36.47
C SER A 307 -32.85 2.85 35.79
N ALA A 308 -32.15 1.99 35.05
CA ALA A 308 -32.45 0.56 34.99
C ALA A 308 -31.21 -0.19 35.47
#